data_AF-A0A2T9WKF0-F1
#
_entry.id   AF-A0A2T9WKF0-F1
#
_cell.length_a   1.000
_cell.length_b   1.000
_cell.length_c   1.000
_cell.angle_alpha   90.00
_cell.angle_beta   90.00
_cell.angle_gamma   90.00
#
_symmetry.space_group_name_H-M   'P 1'
#
loop_
_entity.id
_entity.type
_entity.pdbx_description
1 polymer ?
#
loop_
_entity_poly.entity_id
_entity_poly.type
_entity_poly.pdbx_seq_one_letter_code
_entity_poly.pdbx_strand_id
1 'polypeptide(L)'
;MGEDGIESDGYIIIGLDELLQIAEENDGELKFMFARQIAPYQIETKSSLLYIKKIIDEAGDDIKKVILDILQWGEDDFSWGNIEKRIFVEPQTLDGKKYYIAAQSKSQLKKNIKIRDVYLDIKEIGKMIKETGFEYMEKALGYLIQKGKVTKIKVNADKGKVIEKDAVNILDFWGLATLYYIGEKSKDIFGIDKYEIKEFKDKIKLANGDEFDISGYELIFKYKGKELKFRVYDASHIYKEESEKYKKEMNPYIALALLSGSGYILLEENPEKPSINPAIIHLYREAKKKTGYDILLFELDEQKLIEKGIIGKEDYVKLIDNDKIKKVINIISKIYGI
;
A
#
# COMPACT_ATOMS: atom_id res chain seq x y z
N MET A 1 37.12 -5.30 19.42
CA MET A 1 37.75 -5.54 18.09
C MET A 1 36.77 -6.45 17.37
N GLY A 2 35.70 -5.96 16.76
CA GLY A 2 35.64 -4.94 15.72
C GLY A 2 35.01 -5.64 14.51
N GLU A 3 33.78 -6.12 14.66
CA GLU A 3 32.97 -6.54 13.51
C GLU A 3 32.45 -5.24 12.91
N ASP A 4 33.27 -4.67 12.02
CA ASP A 4 32.91 -3.51 11.23
C ASP A 4 31.61 -3.82 10.49
N GLY A 5 30.57 -3.09 10.88
CA GLY A 5 29.27 -3.12 10.24
C GLY A 5 29.45 -2.96 8.75
N ILE A 6 28.85 -3.86 7.99
CA ILE A 6 28.55 -3.58 6.60
C ILE A 6 27.58 -2.38 6.66
N GLU A 7 28.10 -1.16 6.50
CA GLU A 7 27.27 0.01 6.29
C GLU A 7 26.33 -0.32 5.13
N SER A 8 25.04 -0.43 5.43
CA SER A 8 24.01 -0.61 4.42
C SER A 8 24.00 0.63 3.54
N ASP A 9 24.67 0.52 2.40
CA ASP A 9 24.74 1.60 1.42
C ASP A 9 23.32 1.80 0.85
N GLY A 10 22.59 2.80 1.34
CA GLY A 10 21.30 3.25 0.80
C GLY A 10 20.06 3.16 1.72
N TYR A 11 20.12 2.43 2.84
CA TYR A 11 18.99 2.24 3.74
C TYR A 11 19.44 1.96 5.18
N ILE A 12 18.53 2.10 6.15
CA ILE A 12 18.74 1.75 7.56
C ILE A 12 17.52 0.96 8.03
N ILE A 13 17.75 -0.24 8.57
CA ILE A 13 16.69 -1.01 9.23
C ILE A 13 16.59 -0.52 10.66
N ILE A 14 15.40 -0.08 11.06
CA ILE A 14 15.20 0.48 12.40
C ILE A 14 14.51 -0.50 13.36
N GLY A 15 15.00 -0.53 14.59
CA GLY A 15 14.42 -1.26 15.71
C GLY A 15 13.34 -0.46 16.46
N LEU A 16 12.75 -1.07 17.48
CA LEU A 16 11.78 -0.39 18.36
C LEU A 16 12.43 0.78 19.12
N ASP A 17 13.63 0.61 19.65
CA ASP A 17 14.28 1.66 20.44
C ASP A 17 14.56 2.91 19.59
N GLU A 18 15.03 2.73 18.36
CA GLU A 18 15.25 3.81 17.39
C GLU A 18 13.92 4.46 16.97
N LEU A 19 12.85 3.67 16.81
CA LEU A 19 11.50 4.22 16.59
C LEU A 19 11.07 5.13 17.73
N LEU A 20 11.28 4.71 18.98
CA LEU A 20 10.92 5.52 20.15
C LEU A 20 11.75 6.80 20.22
N GLN A 21 13.06 6.72 19.92
CA GLN A 21 13.90 7.91 19.82
C GLN A 21 13.39 8.89 18.74
N ILE A 22 13.03 8.40 17.55
CA ILE A 22 12.43 9.23 16.49
C ILE A 22 11.13 9.87 16.97
N ALA A 23 10.30 9.13 17.73
CA ALA A 23 9.07 9.68 18.30
C ALA A 23 9.38 10.80 19.30
N GLU A 24 10.30 10.59 20.23
CA GLU A 24 10.71 11.58 21.24
C GLU A 24 11.22 12.88 20.59
N GLU A 25 12.07 12.76 19.56
CA GLU A 25 12.59 13.90 18.79
C GLU A 25 11.48 14.66 18.03
N ASN A 26 10.36 13.98 17.74
CA ASN A 26 9.21 14.52 17.01
C ASN A 26 7.96 14.74 17.90
N ASP A 27 8.14 15.06 19.17
CA ASP A 27 7.04 15.34 20.13
C ASP A 27 6.00 14.20 20.23
N GLY A 28 6.46 12.96 20.09
CA GLY A 28 5.66 11.74 20.09
C GLY A 28 4.93 11.45 18.78
N GLU A 29 5.31 12.08 17.66
CA GLU A 29 4.76 11.79 16.34
C GLU A 29 5.61 10.74 15.60
N LEU A 30 4.98 9.61 15.24
CA LEU A 30 5.55 8.61 14.35
C LEU A 30 4.91 8.67 12.96
N LYS A 31 5.76 8.66 11.93
CA LYS A 31 5.32 8.68 10.53
C LYS A 31 5.78 7.42 9.82
N PHE A 32 4.82 6.60 9.44
CA PHE A 32 5.02 5.44 8.60
C PHE A 32 4.54 5.73 7.19
N MET A 33 5.13 5.04 6.21
CA MET A 33 4.65 5.07 4.84
C MET A 33 4.62 3.69 4.19
N PHE A 34 3.62 3.49 3.35
CA PHE A 34 3.65 2.51 2.28
C PHE A 34 3.88 3.22 0.96
N ALA A 35 4.85 2.75 0.19
CA ALA A 35 5.08 3.23 -1.16
C ALA A 35 4.63 2.12 -2.12
N ARG A 36 3.52 2.33 -2.85
CA ARG A 36 2.99 1.33 -3.80
C ARG A 36 2.42 2.00 -5.05
N GLN A 37 2.36 1.27 -6.16
CA GLN A 37 1.62 1.73 -7.35
C GLN A 37 0.12 1.95 -7.06
N ILE A 38 -0.46 1.05 -6.26
CA ILE A 38 -1.86 1.04 -5.83
C ILE A 38 -1.88 0.66 -4.35
N ALA A 39 -2.90 1.09 -3.60
CA ALA A 39 -3.02 0.85 -2.17
C ALA A 39 -2.71 -0.61 -1.78
N PRO A 40 -2.08 -0.84 -0.61
CA PRO A 40 -1.45 -2.10 -0.23
C PRO A 40 -2.45 -3.24 -0.07
N TYR A 41 -1.92 -4.47 -0.10
CA TYR A 41 -2.73 -5.66 0.12
C TYR A 41 -3.30 -5.71 1.53
N GLN A 42 -4.40 -6.45 1.69
CA GLN A 42 -5.04 -6.64 2.98
C GLN A 42 -4.09 -7.22 4.04
N ILE A 43 -3.24 -8.18 3.66
CA ILE A 43 -2.29 -8.83 4.57
C ILE A 43 -1.23 -7.85 5.09
N GLU A 44 -0.59 -7.11 4.18
CA GLU A 44 0.39 -6.07 4.53
C GLU A 44 -0.25 -5.02 5.46
N THR A 45 -1.47 -4.61 5.12
CA THR A 45 -2.25 -3.65 5.91
C THR A 45 -2.52 -4.18 7.32
N LYS A 46 -3.08 -5.39 7.45
CA LYS A 46 -3.39 -6.01 8.75
C LYS A 46 -2.13 -6.17 9.60
N SER A 47 -1.05 -6.68 9.02
CA SER A 47 0.25 -6.84 9.69
C SER A 47 0.77 -5.51 10.21
N SER A 48 0.72 -4.44 9.40
CA SER A 48 1.14 -3.11 9.81
C SER A 48 0.33 -2.56 10.97
N LEU A 49 -0.99 -2.71 10.93
CA LEU A 49 -1.87 -2.27 12.02
C LEU A 49 -1.54 -2.99 13.34
N LEU A 50 -1.22 -4.29 13.29
CA LEU A 50 -0.81 -5.07 14.46
C LEU A 50 0.53 -4.58 15.04
N TYR A 51 1.49 -4.27 14.17
CA TYR A 51 2.77 -3.71 14.59
C TYR A 51 2.60 -2.31 15.19
N ILE A 52 1.82 -1.43 14.55
CA ILE A 52 1.48 -0.10 15.09
C ILE A 52 0.82 -0.23 16.46
N LYS A 53 -0.14 -1.16 16.62
CA LYS A 53 -0.76 -1.43 17.92
C LYS A 53 0.28 -1.84 18.95
N LYS A 54 1.16 -2.78 18.61
CA LYS A 54 2.22 -3.27 19.51
C LYS A 54 3.13 -2.13 19.96
N ILE A 55 3.57 -1.30 19.02
CA ILE A 55 4.39 -0.11 19.27
C ILE A 55 3.68 0.82 20.26
N ILE A 56 2.40 1.14 20.03
CA ILE A 56 1.62 1.99 20.96
C ILE A 56 1.46 1.33 22.34
N ASP A 57 1.24 0.02 22.38
CA ASP A 57 1.06 -0.72 23.63
C ASP A 57 2.34 -0.79 24.48
N GLU A 58 3.50 -0.89 23.83
CA GLU A 58 4.81 -0.98 24.48
C GLU A 58 5.39 0.40 24.86
N ALA A 59 5.16 1.41 24.03
CA ALA A 59 5.71 2.75 24.19
C ALA A 59 5.01 3.62 25.26
N GLY A 60 3.81 3.25 25.69
CA GLY A 60 3.08 4.02 26.70
C GLY A 60 2.84 5.49 26.32
N ASP A 61 3.43 6.43 27.06
CA ASP A 61 3.21 7.87 26.91
C ASP A 61 4.09 8.56 25.86
N ASP A 62 5.14 7.89 25.39
CA ASP A 62 6.15 8.46 24.48
C ASP A 62 5.58 8.70 23.07
N ILE A 63 4.55 7.95 22.69
CA ILE A 63 3.84 8.13 21.42
C ILE A 63 2.57 8.92 21.68
N LYS A 64 2.34 10.00 20.94
CA LYS A 64 1.09 10.79 20.96
C LYS A 64 0.28 10.59 19.70
N LYS A 65 0.95 10.41 18.56
CA LYS A 65 0.32 10.35 17.25
C LYS A 65 1.05 9.40 16.32
N VAL A 66 0.30 8.60 15.58
CA VAL A 66 0.82 7.73 14.53
C VAL A 66 0.15 8.10 13.21
N ILE A 67 0.96 8.38 12.20
CA ILE A 67 0.54 8.64 10.84
C ILE A 67 0.99 7.45 9.99
N LEU A 68 0.08 6.87 9.21
CA LEU A 68 0.40 5.94 8.14
C LEU A 68 -0.04 6.54 6.80
N ASP A 69 0.93 6.93 5.99
CA ASP A 69 0.69 7.44 4.63
C ASP A 69 0.84 6.33 3.59
N ILE A 70 -0.21 6.09 2.81
CA ILE A 70 -0.20 5.20 1.66
C ILE A 70 0.03 6.07 0.43
N LEU A 71 1.27 6.07 -0.03
CA LEU A 71 1.75 6.81 -1.20
C LEU A 71 1.51 5.97 -2.44
N GLN A 72 0.43 6.28 -3.16
CA GLN A 72 0.16 5.68 -4.46
C GLN A 72 1.00 6.38 -5.54
N TRP A 73 1.46 5.66 -6.55
CA TRP A 73 2.01 6.31 -7.75
C TRP A 73 1.43 5.74 -9.02
N GLY A 74 0.55 6.53 -9.64
CA GLY A 74 -0.16 6.17 -10.86
C GLY A 74 0.62 6.37 -12.16
N GLU A 75 1.79 7.00 -12.15
CA GLU A 75 2.59 7.28 -13.36
C GLU A 75 3.35 6.06 -13.93
N ASP A 76 3.33 4.93 -13.23
CA ASP A 76 3.88 3.70 -13.79
C ASP A 76 3.03 3.17 -14.93
N ASP A 77 3.69 2.53 -15.89
CA ASP A 77 3.00 1.85 -16.98
C ASP A 77 2.17 0.69 -16.41
N PHE A 78 0.97 0.58 -16.95
CA PHE A 78 0.12 -0.55 -16.68
C PHE A 78 0.77 -1.85 -17.17
N SER A 79 0.99 -2.78 -16.25
CA SER A 79 1.55 -4.10 -16.55
C SER A 79 0.52 -5.19 -16.37
N TRP A 80 0.51 -6.21 -17.24
CA TRP A 80 -0.24 -7.45 -16.98
C TRP A 80 0.29 -8.21 -15.76
N GLY A 81 1.53 -7.95 -15.35
CA GLY A 81 2.05 -8.36 -14.04
C GLY A 81 1.21 -7.80 -12.88
N ASN A 82 0.50 -6.67 -13.06
CA ASN A 82 -0.45 -6.16 -12.07
C ASN A 82 -1.68 -7.06 -11.92
N ILE A 83 -1.99 -7.87 -12.93
CA ILE A 83 -3.03 -8.91 -12.86
C ILE A 83 -2.50 -10.17 -12.17
N GLU A 84 -1.21 -10.51 -12.37
CA GLU A 84 -0.55 -11.58 -11.62
C GLU A 84 -0.42 -11.23 -10.12
N LYS A 85 -0.14 -9.95 -9.86
CA LYS A 85 -0.21 -9.27 -8.56
C LYS A 85 -1.65 -8.99 -8.09
N ARG A 86 -2.66 -9.44 -8.85
CA ARG A 86 -4.07 -9.46 -8.43
C ARG A 86 -4.68 -8.08 -8.12
N ILE A 87 -4.14 -7.00 -8.69
CA ILE A 87 -4.63 -5.63 -8.49
C ILE A 87 -6.00 -5.37 -9.14
N PHE A 88 -6.46 -6.27 -10.02
CA PHE A 88 -7.81 -6.27 -10.60
C PHE A 88 -8.73 -7.31 -9.97
N VAL A 89 -8.21 -8.04 -8.99
CA VAL A 89 -8.86 -9.18 -8.35
C VAL A 89 -8.32 -9.25 -6.94
N GLU A 90 -8.86 -8.54 -5.94
CA GLU A 90 -8.83 -9.18 -4.62
C GLU A 90 -9.76 -8.48 -3.64
N PRO A 91 -10.47 -9.28 -2.83
CA PRO A 91 -9.87 -10.41 -2.10
C PRO A 91 -10.12 -11.77 -2.71
N GLN A 92 -9.29 -12.69 -2.25
CA GLN A 92 -9.39 -14.11 -2.49
C GLN A 92 -10.77 -14.56 -2.02
N THR A 93 -11.65 -14.85 -2.96
CA THR A 93 -12.62 -15.90 -2.70
C THR A 93 -11.80 -17.17 -2.46
N LEU A 94 -12.17 -17.95 -1.45
CA LEU A 94 -11.57 -19.25 -1.13
C LEU A 94 -11.53 -20.22 -2.33
N ASP A 95 -12.19 -19.88 -3.44
CA ASP A 95 -12.27 -20.65 -4.68
C ASP A 95 -11.28 -20.23 -5.79
N GLY A 96 -10.48 -19.17 -5.60
CA GLY A 96 -9.43 -18.75 -6.56
C GLY A 96 -9.93 -18.07 -7.85
N LYS A 97 -11.17 -17.56 -7.88
CA LYS A 97 -11.73 -16.84 -9.04
C LYS A 97 -10.98 -15.53 -9.34
N LYS A 98 -10.88 -15.22 -10.64
CA LYS A 98 -10.31 -13.97 -11.15
C LYS A 98 -11.39 -13.12 -11.81
N TYR A 99 -11.56 -11.89 -11.32
CA TYR A 99 -12.47 -10.89 -11.89
C TYR A 99 -11.74 -9.96 -12.86
N TYR A 100 -12.35 -9.64 -13.99
CA TYR A 100 -11.83 -8.57 -14.85
C TYR A 100 -12.69 -7.33 -14.64
N ILE A 101 -12.28 -6.50 -13.69
CA ILE A 101 -13.06 -5.31 -13.30
C ILE A 101 -12.64 -4.04 -14.04
N ALA A 102 -11.65 -4.09 -14.93
CA ALA A 102 -11.27 -2.92 -15.71
C ALA A 102 -12.38 -2.54 -16.71
N ALA A 103 -12.66 -1.25 -16.83
CA ALA A 103 -13.59 -0.73 -17.82
C ALA A 103 -13.02 -0.90 -19.22
N GLN A 104 -11.77 -0.46 -19.43
CA GLN A 104 -11.01 -0.61 -20.66
C GLN A 104 -10.89 -2.07 -21.08
N SER A 105 -10.73 -2.32 -22.38
CA SER A 105 -10.47 -3.67 -22.90
C SER A 105 -9.02 -4.09 -22.70
N LYS A 106 -8.76 -5.41 -22.71
CA LYS A 106 -7.40 -5.95 -22.61
C LYS A 106 -6.45 -5.37 -23.67
N SER A 107 -6.95 -5.12 -24.88
CA SER A 107 -6.14 -4.55 -25.97
C SER A 107 -5.82 -3.06 -25.73
N GLN A 108 -6.69 -2.30 -25.07
CA GLN A 108 -6.41 -0.93 -24.66
C GLN A 108 -5.38 -0.89 -23.53
N LEU A 109 -5.53 -1.76 -22.53
CA LEU A 109 -4.56 -1.87 -21.42
C LEU A 109 -3.14 -2.23 -21.90
N LYS A 110 -2.99 -2.90 -23.05
CA LYS A 110 -1.70 -3.23 -23.65
C LYS A 110 -0.97 -2.04 -24.31
N LYS A 111 -1.57 -0.85 -24.38
CA LYS A 111 -1.00 0.31 -25.09
C LYS A 111 -0.16 1.24 -24.20
N ASN A 112 0.59 0.72 -23.23
CA ASN A 112 1.38 1.50 -22.27
C ASN A 112 0.59 2.66 -21.65
N ILE A 113 -0.60 2.35 -21.13
CA ILE A 113 -1.40 3.33 -20.40
C ILE A 113 -0.82 3.49 -18.98
N LYS A 114 -0.96 4.66 -18.37
CA LYS A 114 -0.56 4.84 -16.98
C LYS A 114 -1.59 4.23 -16.04
N ILE A 115 -1.16 3.79 -14.86
CA ILE A 115 -2.06 3.22 -13.85
C ILE A 115 -3.16 4.22 -13.48
N ARG A 116 -2.84 5.50 -13.28
CA ARG A 116 -3.84 6.54 -12.98
C ARG A 116 -4.91 6.70 -14.07
N ASP A 117 -4.64 6.26 -15.30
CA ASP A 117 -5.57 6.36 -16.42
C ASP A 117 -6.44 5.11 -16.56
N VAL A 118 -6.27 4.13 -15.66
CA VAL A 118 -7.10 2.93 -15.59
C VAL A 118 -8.36 3.22 -14.79
N TYR A 119 -9.46 2.71 -15.30
CA TYR A 119 -10.76 2.85 -14.65
C TYR A 119 -11.40 1.48 -14.49
N LEU A 120 -12.23 1.36 -13.45
CA LEU A 120 -12.87 0.13 -13.05
C LEU A 120 -14.36 0.20 -13.30
N ASP A 121 -14.91 -0.81 -13.98
CA ASP A 121 -16.31 -0.94 -14.34
C ASP A 121 -17.14 -1.20 -13.07
N ILE A 122 -18.06 -0.28 -12.76
CA ILE A 122 -18.91 -0.36 -11.57
C ILE A 122 -19.75 -1.63 -11.55
N LYS A 123 -20.20 -2.12 -12.72
CA LYS A 123 -21.00 -3.35 -12.80
C LYS A 123 -20.16 -4.57 -12.48
N GLU A 124 -18.92 -4.63 -12.95
CA GLU A 124 -18.02 -5.74 -12.66
C GLU A 124 -17.53 -5.71 -11.21
N ILE A 125 -17.24 -4.53 -10.66
CA ILE A 125 -17.01 -4.36 -9.21
C ILE A 125 -18.22 -4.86 -8.42
N GLY A 126 -19.43 -4.45 -8.80
CA GLY A 126 -20.66 -4.88 -8.12
C GLY A 126 -20.89 -6.39 -8.15
N LYS A 127 -20.53 -7.07 -9.25
CA LYS A 127 -20.56 -8.56 -9.31
C LYS A 127 -19.52 -9.16 -8.37
N MET A 128 -18.28 -8.66 -8.41
CA MET A 128 -17.22 -9.11 -7.52
C MET A 128 -17.62 -8.96 -6.05
N ILE A 129 -18.18 -7.81 -5.65
CA ILE A 129 -18.67 -7.58 -4.28
C ILE A 129 -19.75 -8.60 -3.90
N LYS A 130 -20.72 -8.86 -4.77
CA LYS A 130 -21.80 -9.83 -4.49
C LYS A 130 -21.28 -11.26 -4.30
N GLU A 131 -20.29 -11.66 -5.09
CA GLU A 131 -19.71 -13.00 -4.99
C GLU A 131 -18.78 -13.15 -3.79
N THR A 132 -18.12 -12.07 -3.40
CA THR A 132 -17.11 -12.10 -2.35
C THR A 132 -17.65 -11.74 -0.96
N GLY A 133 -18.72 -10.94 -0.88
CA GLY A 133 -19.32 -10.48 0.37
C GLY A 133 -18.50 -9.40 1.11
N PHE A 134 -17.51 -8.78 0.48
CA PHE A 134 -16.65 -7.82 1.15
C PHE A 134 -17.26 -6.42 1.27
N GLU A 135 -17.77 -6.12 2.46
CA GLU A 135 -18.43 -4.86 2.79
C GLU A 135 -17.56 -3.61 2.56
N TYR A 136 -16.26 -3.66 2.86
CA TYR A 136 -15.39 -2.49 2.69
C TYR A 136 -15.30 -2.02 1.23
N MET A 137 -15.37 -2.94 0.25
CA MET A 137 -15.39 -2.58 -1.18
C MET A 137 -16.73 -1.97 -1.58
N GLU A 138 -17.83 -2.46 -1.00
CA GLU A 138 -19.16 -1.89 -1.19
C GLU A 138 -19.21 -0.45 -0.67
N LYS A 139 -18.68 -0.22 0.53
CA LYS A 139 -18.57 1.12 1.13
C LYS A 139 -17.70 2.05 0.28
N ALA A 140 -16.56 1.57 -0.23
CA ALA A 140 -15.69 2.34 -1.12
C ALA A 140 -16.39 2.75 -2.42
N LEU A 141 -17.05 1.79 -3.10
CA LEU A 141 -17.80 2.07 -4.31
C LEU A 141 -18.97 3.02 -4.05
N GLY A 142 -19.72 2.80 -2.97
CA GLY A 142 -20.84 3.65 -2.54
C GLY A 142 -20.39 5.10 -2.28
N TYR A 143 -19.25 5.28 -1.63
CA TYR A 143 -18.65 6.60 -1.40
C TYR A 143 -18.38 7.33 -2.72
N LEU A 144 -17.72 6.67 -3.68
CA LEU A 144 -17.40 7.25 -4.97
C LEU A 144 -18.65 7.63 -5.78
N ILE A 145 -19.68 6.78 -5.75
CA ILE A 145 -20.98 7.07 -6.38
C ILE A 145 -21.62 8.29 -5.72
N GLN A 146 -21.70 8.33 -4.40
CA GLN A 146 -22.32 9.42 -3.65
C GLN A 146 -21.61 10.77 -3.88
N LYS A 147 -20.28 10.75 -4.03
CA LYS A 147 -19.47 11.94 -4.32
C LYS A 147 -19.43 12.32 -5.80
N GLY A 148 -20.12 11.60 -6.68
CA GLY A 148 -20.17 11.91 -8.11
C GLY A 148 -18.84 11.66 -8.84
N LYS A 149 -17.99 10.76 -8.33
CA LYS A 149 -16.70 10.40 -8.96
C LYS A 149 -16.83 9.33 -10.05
N VAL A 150 -18.06 9.08 -10.50
CA VAL A 150 -18.36 8.14 -11.59
C VAL A 150 -18.17 8.84 -12.93
N THR A 151 -17.37 8.22 -13.80
CA THR A 151 -17.09 8.71 -15.15
C THR A 151 -17.64 7.73 -16.18
N LYS A 152 -18.16 8.23 -17.31
CA LYS A 152 -18.54 7.41 -18.45
C LYS A 152 -17.36 7.18 -19.37
N ILE A 153 -17.04 5.92 -19.65
CA ILE A 153 -15.91 5.53 -20.50
C ILE A 153 -16.41 4.82 -21.73
N LYS A 154 -15.95 5.30 -22.89
CA LYS A 154 -16.20 4.69 -24.19
C LYS A 154 -15.16 3.60 -24.43
N VAL A 155 -15.63 2.37 -24.56
CA VAL A 155 -14.78 1.21 -24.84
C VAL A 155 -15.17 0.58 -26.16
N ASN A 156 -14.17 0.28 -26.99
CA ASN A 156 -14.39 -0.47 -28.22
C ASN A 156 -14.59 -1.94 -27.85
N ALA A 157 -15.81 -2.41 -28.03
CA ALA A 157 -16.13 -3.82 -27.97
C ALA A 157 -15.65 -4.55 -29.24
N ASP A 158 -15.57 -5.87 -29.15
CA ASP A 158 -15.28 -6.73 -30.28
C ASP A 158 -16.23 -6.39 -31.44
N LYS A 159 -15.66 -6.25 -32.65
CA LYS A 159 -16.34 -5.83 -33.91
C LYS A 159 -16.61 -4.31 -34.06
N GLY A 160 -15.91 -3.45 -33.34
CA GLY A 160 -15.92 -2.00 -33.60
C GLY A 160 -17.13 -1.23 -33.03
N LYS A 161 -17.91 -1.87 -32.15
CA LYS A 161 -19.03 -1.23 -31.45
C LYS A 161 -18.51 -0.48 -30.23
N VAL A 162 -18.88 0.80 -30.08
CA VAL A 162 -18.58 1.57 -28.87
C VAL A 162 -19.63 1.25 -27.80
N ILE A 163 -19.17 0.87 -26.61
CA ILE A 163 -20.01 0.68 -25.42
C ILE A 163 -19.62 1.75 -24.41
N GLU A 164 -20.60 2.39 -23.78
CA GLU A 164 -20.37 3.27 -22.63
C GLU A 164 -20.50 2.48 -21.33
N LYS A 165 -19.53 2.64 -20.44
CA LYS A 165 -19.49 2.03 -19.11
C LYS A 165 -19.38 3.12 -18.05
N ASP A 166 -20.16 2.99 -16.98
CA ASP A 166 -19.95 3.79 -15.77
C ASP A 166 -18.77 3.18 -15.00
N ALA A 167 -17.79 4.02 -14.69
CA ALA A 167 -16.53 3.57 -14.14
C ALA A 167 -15.97 4.55 -13.10
N VAL A 168 -15.09 4.06 -12.23
CA VAL A 168 -14.36 4.85 -11.23
C VAL A 168 -12.86 4.71 -11.44
N ASN A 169 -12.07 5.69 -11.00
CA ASN A 169 -10.62 5.63 -11.11
C ASN A 169 -10.04 4.49 -10.25
N ILE A 170 -9.02 3.79 -10.74
CA ILE A 170 -8.42 2.66 -10.02
C ILE A 170 -7.76 3.08 -8.70
N LEU A 171 -7.11 4.25 -8.66
CA LEU A 171 -6.43 4.74 -7.46
C LEU A 171 -7.45 5.15 -6.40
N ASP A 172 -8.49 5.87 -6.81
CA ASP A 172 -9.61 6.26 -5.93
C ASP A 172 -10.30 5.04 -5.30
N PHE A 173 -10.66 4.04 -6.12
CA PHE A 173 -11.36 2.86 -5.64
C PHE A 173 -10.51 2.08 -4.64
N TRP A 174 -9.28 1.72 -5.00
CA TRP A 174 -8.43 0.93 -4.12
C TRP A 174 -7.93 1.71 -2.91
N GLY A 175 -7.68 3.01 -3.04
CA GLY A 175 -7.33 3.87 -1.92
C GLY A 175 -8.44 3.89 -0.86
N LEU A 176 -9.68 4.14 -1.28
CA LEU A 176 -10.83 4.08 -0.38
C LEU A 176 -11.07 2.67 0.16
N ALA A 177 -10.98 1.63 -0.67
CA ALA A 177 -11.15 0.25 -0.24
C ALA A 177 -10.15 -0.12 0.87
N THR A 178 -8.88 0.28 0.74
CA THR A 178 -7.88 0.07 1.79
C THR A 178 -8.22 0.84 3.07
N LEU A 179 -8.68 2.09 3.00
CA LEU A 179 -9.09 2.81 4.21
C LEU A 179 -10.32 2.18 4.88
N TYR A 180 -11.33 1.76 4.12
CA TYR A 180 -12.48 1.04 4.68
C TYR A 180 -12.06 -0.30 5.29
N TYR A 181 -11.10 -1.00 4.67
CA TYR A 181 -10.53 -2.23 5.23
C TYR A 181 -9.79 -1.96 6.55
N ILE A 182 -8.97 -0.89 6.62
CA ILE A 182 -8.35 -0.45 7.87
C ILE A 182 -9.42 -0.16 8.92
N GLY A 183 -10.47 0.58 8.56
CA GLY A 183 -11.58 0.86 9.46
C GLY A 183 -12.25 -0.40 10.00
N GLU A 184 -12.52 -1.39 9.14
CA GLU A 184 -13.07 -2.69 9.57
C GLU A 184 -12.11 -3.46 10.48
N LYS A 185 -10.82 -3.55 10.14
CA LYS A 185 -9.82 -4.24 10.97
C LYS A 185 -9.49 -3.50 12.25
N SER A 186 -9.75 -2.20 12.30
CA SER A 186 -9.54 -1.41 13.52
C SER A 186 -10.49 -1.79 14.64
N LYS A 187 -11.67 -2.34 14.33
CA LYS A 187 -12.56 -2.93 15.33
C LYS A 187 -11.90 -4.12 16.02
N ASP A 188 -11.36 -5.05 15.24
CA ASP A 188 -10.76 -6.28 15.75
C ASP A 188 -9.42 -6.01 16.45
N ILE A 189 -8.62 -5.08 15.91
CA ILE A 189 -7.26 -4.79 16.37
C ILE A 189 -7.27 -3.78 17.52
N PHE A 190 -7.98 -2.67 17.38
CA PHE A 190 -7.97 -1.55 18.33
C PHE A 190 -9.24 -1.43 19.18
N GLY A 191 -10.28 -2.23 18.92
CA GLY A 191 -11.58 -2.09 19.59
C GLY A 191 -12.39 -0.87 19.14
N ILE A 192 -12.10 -0.33 17.95
CA ILE A 192 -12.69 0.91 17.45
C ILE A 192 -13.75 0.59 16.41
N ASP A 193 -15.01 0.84 16.76
CA ASP A 193 -16.17 0.51 15.94
C ASP A 193 -16.72 1.70 15.13
N LYS A 194 -16.27 2.91 15.45
CA LYS A 194 -16.67 4.15 14.78
C LYS A 194 -15.47 4.81 14.15
N TYR A 195 -15.59 5.05 12.85
CA TYR A 195 -14.63 5.80 12.08
C TYR A 195 -15.33 6.56 10.96
N GLU A 196 -14.67 7.60 10.47
CA GLU A 196 -15.11 8.37 9.31
C GLU A 196 -13.97 8.46 8.31
N ILE A 197 -14.31 8.31 7.02
CA ILE A 197 -13.40 8.57 5.91
C ILE A 197 -13.86 9.84 5.21
N LYS A 198 -12.93 10.78 5.02
CA LYS A 198 -13.20 12.04 4.34
C LYS A 198 -12.08 12.39 3.37
N GLU A 199 -12.40 13.26 2.43
CA GLU A 199 -11.37 13.87 1.59
C GLU A 199 -10.56 14.88 2.42
N PHE A 200 -9.27 14.98 2.12
CA PHE A 200 -8.38 15.93 2.77
C PHE A 200 -7.51 16.68 1.77
N LYS A 201 -7.01 17.84 2.20
CA LYS A 201 -5.94 18.60 1.56
C LYS A 201 -4.94 18.96 2.63
N ASP A 202 -3.66 18.76 2.35
CA ASP A 202 -2.58 18.96 3.31
C ASP A 202 -1.29 19.29 2.55
N LYS A 203 -0.19 19.45 3.29
CA LYS A 203 1.16 19.57 2.73
C LYS A 203 2.09 18.53 3.31
N ILE A 204 3.06 18.10 2.51
CA ILE A 204 4.18 17.27 2.96
C ILE A 204 5.49 17.98 2.68
N LYS A 205 6.38 18.00 3.68
CA LYS A 205 7.70 18.61 3.61
C LYS A 205 8.79 17.55 3.56
N LEU A 206 9.66 17.64 2.56
CA LEU A 206 10.80 16.77 2.36
C LEU A 206 12.04 17.28 3.09
N ALA A 207 13.05 16.42 3.28
CA ALA A 207 14.26 16.76 4.04
C ALA A 207 15.09 17.87 3.39
N ASN A 208 15.01 18.00 2.06
CA ASN A 208 15.63 19.08 1.30
C ASN A 208 14.90 20.44 1.45
N GLY A 209 13.79 20.48 2.19
CA GLY A 209 13.00 21.68 2.45
C GLY A 209 11.84 21.91 1.47
N ASP A 210 11.73 21.10 0.41
CA ASP A 210 10.63 21.22 -0.56
C ASP A 210 9.29 20.84 0.08
N GLU A 211 8.24 21.57 -0.31
CA GLU A 211 6.87 21.36 0.17
C GLU A 211 5.95 21.05 -0.99
N PHE A 212 5.14 20.00 -0.85
CA PHE A 212 4.18 19.56 -1.85
C PHE A 212 2.77 19.60 -1.30
N ASP A 213 1.85 20.18 -2.07
CA ASP A 213 0.43 20.03 -1.81
C ASP A 213 0.01 18.57 -2.08
N ILE A 214 -0.74 18.00 -1.15
CA ILE A 214 -1.29 16.65 -1.28
C ILE A 214 -2.79 16.67 -1.02
N SER A 215 -3.50 15.75 -1.67
CA SER A 215 -4.92 15.55 -1.45
C SER A 215 -5.30 14.11 -1.68
N GLY A 216 -6.25 13.61 -0.92
CA GLY A 216 -6.69 12.23 -1.02
C GLY A 216 -7.77 11.94 0.00
N TYR A 217 -7.72 10.74 0.60
CA TYR A 217 -8.66 10.32 1.63
C TYR A 217 -7.94 10.06 2.94
N GLU A 218 -8.60 10.40 4.05
CA GLU A 218 -8.08 10.16 5.39
C GLU A 218 -9.12 9.48 6.28
N LEU A 219 -8.61 8.60 7.13
CA LEU A 219 -9.29 7.91 8.21
C LEU A 219 -8.60 8.30 9.52
N ILE A 220 -9.36 8.77 10.49
CA ILE A 220 -8.83 9.19 11.80
C ILE A 220 -9.61 8.51 12.91
N PHE A 221 -8.89 7.97 13.89
CA PHE A 221 -9.49 7.50 15.14
C PHE A 221 -8.50 7.63 16.32
N LYS A 222 -8.98 7.38 17.54
CA LYS A 222 -8.15 7.40 18.76
C LYS A 222 -8.06 6.01 19.38
N TYR A 223 -6.85 5.60 19.76
CA TYR A 223 -6.60 4.37 20.52
C TYR A 223 -5.76 4.71 21.75
N LYS A 224 -6.23 4.35 22.95
CA LYS A 224 -5.56 4.66 24.23
C LYS A 224 -5.13 6.14 24.37
N GLY A 225 -5.98 7.05 23.92
CA GLY A 225 -5.70 8.49 23.95
C GLY A 225 -4.76 9.00 22.84
N LYS A 226 -4.18 8.11 22.02
CA LYS A 226 -3.28 8.44 20.92
C LYS A 226 -4.07 8.62 19.63
N GLU A 227 -3.68 9.59 18.81
CA GLU A 227 -4.30 9.82 17.50
C GLU A 227 -3.68 8.89 16.46
N LEU A 228 -4.50 8.16 15.70
CA LEU A 228 -4.07 7.40 14.54
C LEU A 228 -4.69 8.01 13.30
N LYS A 229 -3.83 8.33 12.34
CA LYS A 229 -4.19 8.95 11.08
C LYS A 229 -3.70 8.10 9.93
N PHE A 230 -4.63 7.58 9.14
CA PHE A 230 -4.33 6.80 7.93
C PHE A 230 -4.72 7.64 6.72
N ARG A 231 -3.77 7.92 5.83
CA ARG A 231 -4.00 8.72 4.63
C ARG A 231 -3.62 7.94 3.40
N VAL A 232 -4.36 8.13 2.32
CA VAL A 232 -4.02 7.60 1.01
C VAL A 232 -4.13 8.69 -0.04
N TYR A 233 -3.11 8.81 -0.90
CA TYR A 233 -3.06 9.82 -1.94
C TYR A 233 -2.13 9.40 -3.09
N ASP A 234 -2.34 9.99 -4.27
CA ASP A 234 -1.42 9.88 -5.41
C ASP A 234 -0.23 10.83 -5.19
N ALA A 235 0.95 10.26 -4.98
CA ALA A 235 2.23 10.92 -4.79
C ALA A 235 3.06 11.02 -6.09
N SER A 236 2.48 10.68 -7.25
CA SER A 236 3.17 10.68 -8.53
C SER A 236 3.88 11.99 -8.86
N HIS A 237 3.25 13.14 -8.55
CA HIS A 237 3.83 14.46 -8.82
C HIS A 237 5.11 14.67 -8.01
N ILE A 238 5.12 14.29 -6.73
CA ILE A 238 6.30 14.35 -5.86
C ILE A 238 7.44 13.55 -6.48
N TYR A 239 7.16 12.31 -6.89
CA TYR A 239 8.18 11.42 -7.43
C TYR A 239 8.75 11.95 -8.75
N LYS A 240 7.88 12.47 -9.61
CA LYS A 240 8.27 13.05 -10.88
C LYS A 240 9.15 14.28 -10.69
N GLU A 241 8.69 15.25 -9.90
CA GLU A 241 9.41 16.51 -9.69
C GLU A 241 10.78 16.29 -9.03
N GLU A 242 10.85 15.42 -8.01
CA GLU A 242 12.13 15.08 -7.40
C GLU A 242 13.05 14.33 -8.38
N SER A 243 12.53 13.37 -9.14
CA SER A 243 13.37 12.64 -10.12
C SER A 243 13.96 13.59 -11.18
N GLU A 244 13.19 14.56 -11.66
CA GLU A 244 13.63 15.57 -12.62
C GLU A 244 14.76 16.45 -12.04
N LYS A 245 14.63 16.91 -10.79
CA LYS A 245 15.67 17.71 -10.10
C LYS A 245 17.01 16.96 -10.02
N TYR A 246 16.97 15.66 -9.74
CA TYR A 246 18.18 14.83 -9.61
C TYR A 246 18.66 14.20 -10.93
N LYS A 247 18.03 14.59 -12.07
CA LYS A 247 18.32 14.13 -13.44
C LYS A 247 18.27 12.61 -13.57
N LYS A 248 17.23 12.00 -12.99
CA LYS A 248 16.99 10.56 -13.03
C LYS A 248 15.72 10.29 -13.83
N GLU A 249 15.63 9.12 -14.45
CA GLU A 249 14.32 8.59 -14.83
C GLU A 249 13.42 8.55 -13.59
N MET A 250 12.11 8.66 -13.79
CA MET A 250 11.14 8.71 -12.70
C MET A 250 11.38 7.56 -11.72
N ASN A 251 11.91 7.89 -10.55
CA ASN A 251 12.42 6.97 -9.57
C ASN A 251 11.88 7.35 -8.19
N PRO A 252 10.96 6.56 -7.63
CA PRO A 252 10.34 6.87 -6.34
C PRO A 252 11.36 6.91 -5.19
N TYR A 253 12.48 6.20 -5.29
CA TYR A 253 13.45 6.07 -4.20
C TYR A 253 14.18 7.36 -3.83
N ILE A 254 14.29 8.33 -4.75
CA ILE A 254 14.79 9.67 -4.42
C ILE A 254 13.84 10.37 -3.43
N ALA A 255 12.55 10.38 -3.77
CA ALA A 255 11.53 10.97 -2.90
C ALA A 255 11.41 10.19 -1.59
N LEU A 256 11.52 8.86 -1.62
CA LEU A 256 11.49 8.04 -0.39
C LEU A 256 12.68 8.33 0.52
N ALA A 257 13.89 8.49 -0.01
CA ALA A 257 15.05 8.88 0.79
C ALA A 257 14.86 10.27 1.42
N LEU A 258 14.29 11.22 0.67
CA LEU A 258 13.99 12.56 1.19
C LEU A 258 12.85 12.56 2.23
N LEU A 259 11.84 11.70 2.06
CA LEU A 259 10.79 11.49 3.06
C LEU A 259 11.38 10.87 4.33
N SER A 260 12.28 9.89 4.19
CA SER A 260 12.99 9.29 5.31
C SER A 260 13.88 10.28 6.06
N GLY A 261 14.56 11.19 5.36
CA GLY A 261 15.23 12.32 6.00
C GLY A 261 14.29 13.27 6.77
N SER A 262 12.99 13.26 6.46
CA SER A 262 11.94 13.97 7.22
C SER A 262 11.29 13.11 8.33
N GLY A 263 11.88 11.95 8.66
CA GLY A 263 11.41 11.05 9.71
C GLY A 263 10.36 10.04 9.27
N TYR A 264 10.10 9.88 7.97
CA TYR A 264 9.21 8.82 7.47
C TYR A 264 9.88 7.45 7.43
N ILE A 265 9.15 6.46 7.91
CA ILE A 265 9.60 5.08 8.03
C ILE A 265 8.85 4.23 7.01
N LEU A 266 9.56 3.66 6.04
CA LEU A 266 8.99 2.82 5.02
C LEU A 266 8.70 1.41 5.57
N LEU A 267 7.46 0.96 5.40
CA LEU A 267 6.98 -0.37 5.77
C LEU A 267 7.11 -1.32 4.57
N GLU A 268 8.23 -2.02 4.48
CA GLU A 268 8.51 -2.95 3.38
C GLU A 268 9.37 -4.15 3.83
N GLU A 269 9.50 -5.13 2.94
CA GLU A 269 10.36 -6.29 3.18
C GLU A 269 11.84 -5.86 3.26
N ASN A 270 12.60 -6.52 4.15
CA ASN A 270 14.04 -6.27 4.30
C ASN A 270 14.77 -6.49 2.95
N PRO A 271 15.45 -5.47 2.38
CA PRO A 271 16.16 -5.56 1.11
C PRO A 271 17.32 -6.57 1.10
N GLU A 272 17.77 -7.03 2.26
CA GLU A 272 18.84 -8.02 2.42
C GLU A 272 18.36 -9.46 2.19
N LYS A 273 17.04 -9.68 2.08
CA LYS A 273 16.51 -11.02 1.84
C LYS A 273 16.89 -11.50 0.43
N PRO A 274 17.26 -12.79 0.27
CA PRO A 274 17.62 -13.35 -1.04
C PRO A 274 16.53 -13.25 -2.12
N SER A 275 15.26 -13.04 -1.72
CA SER A 275 14.11 -12.84 -2.60
C SER A 275 14.11 -11.48 -3.29
N ILE A 276 14.85 -10.50 -2.77
CA ILE A 276 14.78 -9.11 -3.25
C ILE A 276 15.58 -8.95 -4.54
N ASN A 277 14.98 -8.23 -5.49
CA ASN A 277 15.61 -7.91 -6.75
C ASN A 277 16.85 -7.00 -6.52
N PRO A 278 18.06 -7.41 -6.95
CA PRO A 278 19.27 -6.59 -6.81
C PRO A 278 19.16 -5.17 -7.38
N ALA A 279 18.27 -4.97 -8.36
CA ALA A 279 17.98 -3.65 -8.91
C ALA A 279 17.41 -2.69 -7.84
N ILE A 280 16.59 -3.17 -6.90
CA ILE A 280 16.02 -2.34 -5.83
C ILE A 280 17.12 -1.81 -4.92
N ILE A 281 18.05 -2.67 -4.50
CA ILE A 281 19.20 -2.30 -3.66
C ILE A 281 20.07 -1.25 -4.36
N HIS A 282 20.29 -1.40 -5.67
CA HIS A 282 21.01 -0.39 -6.45
C HIS A 282 20.29 0.97 -6.42
N LEU A 283 18.96 0.98 -6.54
CA LEU A 283 18.20 2.23 -6.52
C LEU A 283 18.26 2.93 -5.15
N TYR A 284 18.36 2.18 -4.04
CA TYR A 284 18.55 2.73 -2.69
C TYR A 284 19.90 3.44 -2.57
N ARG A 285 20.98 2.78 -3.01
CA ARG A 285 22.35 3.36 -3.06
C ARG A 285 22.39 4.65 -3.86
N GLU A 286 21.79 4.62 -5.05
CA GLU A 286 21.73 5.80 -5.89
C GLU A 286 20.93 6.93 -5.28
N ALA A 287 19.84 6.62 -4.56
CA ALA A 287 19.05 7.62 -3.86
C ALA A 287 19.91 8.30 -2.79
N LYS A 288 20.54 7.53 -1.89
CA LYS A 288 21.46 8.06 -0.87
C LYS A 288 22.58 8.89 -1.47
N LYS A 289 23.25 8.41 -2.52
CA LYS A 289 24.34 9.15 -3.17
C LYS A 289 23.91 10.53 -3.69
N LYS A 290 22.64 10.68 -4.06
CA LYS A 290 22.08 11.91 -4.63
C LYS A 290 21.52 12.84 -3.57
N THR A 291 20.84 12.30 -2.58
CA THR A 291 20.09 13.09 -1.59
C THR A 291 20.86 13.28 -0.29
N GLY A 292 21.79 12.37 0.04
CA GLY A 292 22.49 12.32 1.32
C GLY A 292 21.72 11.60 2.43
N TYR A 293 20.52 11.09 2.15
CA TYR A 293 19.65 10.45 3.13
C TYR A 293 19.49 8.95 2.85
N ASP A 294 19.53 8.15 3.90
CA ASP A 294 19.16 6.74 3.86
C ASP A 294 17.63 6.59 3.90
N ILE A 295 17.13 5.52 3.28
CA ILE A 295 15.73 5.10 3.43
C ILE A 295 15.59 4.38 4.77
N LEU A 296 14.75 4.90 5.66
CA LEU A 296 14.44 4.25 6.94
C LEU A 296 13.42 3.13 6.70
N LEU A 297 13.72 1.92 7.14
CA LEU A 297 12.92 0.73 6.91
C LEU A 297 12.51 0.08 8.21
N PHE A 298 11.21 -0.22 8.36
CA PHE A 298 10.72 -1.09 9.42
C PHE A 298 10.16 -2.38 8.81
N GLU A 299 10.79 -3.51 9.15
CA GLU A 299 10.47 -4.80 8.57
C GLU A 299 9.17 -5.38 9.15
N LEU A 300 8.22 -5.66 8.28
CA LEU A 300 7.01 -6.42 8.59
C LEU A 300 7.26 -7.92 8.32
N ASP A 301 7.66 -8.67 9.34
CA ASP A 301 7.91 -10.10 9.21
C ASP A 301 6.60 -10.92 9.35
N GLU A 302 5.92 -11.13 8.23
CA GLU A 302 4.68 -11.91 8.17
C GLU A 302 4.86 -13.35 8.67
N GLN A 303 6.03 -13.96 8.45
CA GLN A 303 6.28 -15.34 8.91
C GLN A 303 6.29 -15.41 10.43
N LYS A 304 6.95 -14.46 11.10
CA LYS A 304 6.89 -14.35 12.58
C LYS A 304 5.47 -14.13 13.08
N LEU A 305 4.63 -13.39 12.35
CA LEU A 305 3.23 -13.17 12.73
C LEU A 305 2.37 -14.44 12.59
N ILE A 306 2.61 -15.24 11.55
CA ILE A 306 1.98 -16.56 11.36
C ILE A 306 2.40 -17.53 12.46
N GLU A 307 3.70 -17.61 12.76
CA GLU A 307 4.24 -18.49 13.78
C GLU A 307 3.70 -18.16 15.18
N LYS A 308 3.42 -16.88 15.44
CA LYS A 308 2.76 -16.40 16.66
C LYS A 308 1.24 -16.55 16.65
N GLY A 309 0.65 -17.06 15.57
CA GLY A 309 -0.80 -17.25 15.43
C GLY A 309 -1.60 -15.95 15.35
N ILE A 310 -0.94 -14.82 15.04
CA ILE A 310 -1.56 -13.50 14.97
C ILE A 310 -2.34 -13.32 13.66
N ILE A 311 -1.86 -13.93 12.58
CA ILE A 311 -2.53 -14.03 11.28
C ILE A 311 -2.61 -15.50 10.86
N GLY A 312 -3.66 -15.86 10.11
CA GLY A 312 -3.82 -17.22 9.58
C GLY A 312 -2.82 -17.51 8.46
N LYS A 313 -2.49 -18.78 8.23
CA LYS A 313 -1.67 -19.19 7.06
C LYS A 313 -2.38 -18.93 5.73
N GLU A 314 -3.69 -18.81 5.79
CA GLU A 314 -4.62 -18.49 4.71
C GLU A 314 -4.73 -16.97 4.46
N ASP A 315 -4.45 -16.13 5.47
CA ASP A 315 -4.30 -14.69 5.29
C ASP A 315 -3.02 -14.35 4.50
N TYR A 316 -2.03 -15.26 4.52
CA TYR A 316 -0.81 -15.20 3.72
C TYR A 316 -1.13 -15.48 2.24
N VAL A 317 -1.50 -14.43 1.52
CA VAL A 317 -1.48 -14.43 0.06
C VAL A 317 -0.02 -14.54 -0.36
N LYS A 318 0.44 -15.75 -0.67
CA LYS A 318 1.76 -16.04 -1.25
C LYS A 318 2.03 -15.12 -2.44
N LEU A 319 2.67 -14.00 -2.18
CA LEU A 319 3.43 -13.24 -3.17
C LEU A 319 4.80 -13.89 -3.42
N ILE A 320 5.16 -14.94 -2.67
CA ILE A 320 6.46 -15.58 -2.80
C ILE A 320 6.29 -17.09 -3.02
N ASP A 321 6.53 -17.46 -4.28
CA ASP A 321 6.92 -18.78 -4.79
C ASP A 321 5.80 -19.70 -5.35
N ASN A 322 5.72 -19.73 -6.69
CA ASN A 322 4.84 -20.61 -7.47
C ASN A 322 5.01 -22.10 -7.09
N ASP A 323 6.20 -22.52 -6.67
CA ASP A 323 6.48 -23.91 -6.35
C ASP A 323 5.91 -24.34 -4.98
N LYS A 324 5.70 -23.39 -4.05
CA LYS A 324 5.10 -23.69 -2.74
C LYS A 324 3.57 -23.78 -2.81
N ILE A 325 2.92 -23.22 -3.84
CA ILE A 325 1.46 -23.25 -4.00
C ILE A 325 0.98 -24.68 -4.29
N LYS A 326 1.63 -25.39 -5.21
CA LYS A 326 1.31 -26.80 -5.52
C LYS A 326 1.40 -27.71 -4.29
N LYS A 327 2.42 -27.52 -3.45
CA LYS A 327 2.58 -28.30 -2.20
C LYS A 327 1.43 -28.11 -1.23
N VAL A 328 0.95 -26.88 -1.06
CA VAL A 328 -0.16 -26.59 -0.14
C VAL A 328 -1.49 -27.09 -0.70
N ILE A 329 -1.75 -26.93 -2.00
CA ILE A 329 -2.93 -27.50 -2.67
C ILE A 329 -2.95 -29.03 -2.50
N ASN A 330 -1.81 -29.69 -2.72
CA ASN A 330 -1.71 -31.14 -2.54
C ASN A 330 -1.94 -31.60 -1.10
N ILE A 331 -1.51 -30.81 -0.11
CA ILE A 331 -1.74 -31.12 1.31
C ILE A 331 -3.23 -30.96 1.64
N ILE A 332 -3.89 -29.92 1.14
CA ILE A 332 -5.32 -29.67 1.35
C ILE A 332 -6.16 -30.77 0.67
N SER A 333 -5.89 -31.11 -0.60
CA SER A 333 -6.53 -32.24 -1.30
C SER A 333 -6.38 -33.55 -0.51
N LYS A 334 -5.21 -33.79 0.07
CA LYS A 334 -4.93 -35.02 0.84
C LYS A 334 -5.62 -35.06 2.21
N ILE A 335 -5.77 -33.92 2.89
CA ILE A 335 -6.41 -33.84 4.21
C ILE A 335 -7.94 -33.85 4.09
N TYR A 336 -8.49 -33.21 3.06
CA TYR A 336 -9.92 -33.00 2.91
C TYR A 336 -10.58 -33.87 1.83
N GLY A 337 -9.82 -34.74 1.17
CA GLY A 337 -10.35 -35.76 0.25
C GLY A 337 -10.95 -35.21 -1.04
N ILE A 338 -10.32 -34.17 -1.63
CA ILE A 338 -10.69 -33.62 -2.94
C ILE A 338 -9.67 -34.07 -4.00
#